data_AF-A0A397TVW3-F1
#
_entry.id   AF-A0A397TVW3-F1
#
_cell.length_a   1.000
_cell.length_b   1.000
_cell.length_c   1.000
_cell.angle_alpha   90.00
_cell.angle_beta   90.00
_cell.angle_gamma   90.00
#
_symmetry.space_group_name_H-M   'P 1'
#
loop_
_entity.id
_entity.type
_entity.pdbx_description
1 polymer ?
#
loop_
_entity_poly.entity_id
_entity_poly.type
_entity_poly.pdbx_seq_one_letter_code
_entity_poly.pdbx_strand_id
1 'polypeptide(L)'
;MVCFCVVNFDLELGQAMDSMYPPSELGEEEKKSVCFSAFPDSNSFDVGETVFNFRIRCSKSGLAASGPTADAGFLYGYVFFRQKKDPRIKRGYFQRSLVLLSQHPYVGLFSRVVSILGPAYFEVGNPMLEAACHDIASWKSPSPSKLIDLPFLGNVIQVEIPQPNKPQLLETCPFDMANYRPDLQILASLPPTSMFTHFRDMIKDLWLCWELMLFAEPIVLMAPDPKICSESVLELMDIINPIPYCGDYRPYFTIQDLDFKSFVTKNKPPSNVIIGVTNPFFIKALAHWPNLVRVGKPRVRKTTDNSWRGSHASSLDFVQGVKSKRKSVIAKDKAILKRLAEAVARGYPPDYLLNNILRRYFVDLTEKFLVPLNRYFSTLIPFHITLSSSQEPPQLKPFKTDSFLKSLQEHGPQIPFKTKKFQTNTTETYLNFYTQFLKCGNFATWLRQRTIEAQNELRKRYLQVLCEGDVKTWMVGKHEMELVDLLVRVKDELKLSKQDSLTDSQSLVNRECDHVSLSIPTPKQREKLKAQADIIISGLPRDLRESFTATAGI
;
A
#
# COMPACT_ATOMS: atom_id res chain seq x y z
N MET A 1 3.13 16.28 -3.52
CA MET A 1 3.21 16.26 -5.00
C MET A 1 4.61 16.73 -5.39
N VAL A 2 5.20 16.14 -6.44
CA VAL A 2 6.50 16.57 -6.98
C VAL A 2 6.29 17.66 -8.04
N CYS A 3 5.64 17.32 -9.15
CA CYS A 3 5.30 18.27 -10.22
C CYS A 3 4.17 17.73 -11.11
N PHE A 4 3.65 18.59 -11.97
CA PHE A 4 2.88 18.24 -13.16
C PHE A 4 3.82 18.12 -14.35
N CYS A 5 3.56 17.16 -15.22
CA CYS A 5 4.23 16.96 -16.50
C CYS A 5 3.20 17.02 -17.62
N VAL A 6 3.47 17.80 -18.66
CA VAL A 6 2.68 17.82 -19.89
C VAL A 6 3.44 17.04 -20.94
N VAL A 7 2.81 16.02 -21.51
CA VAL A 7 3.43 15.14 -22.50
C VAL A 7 2.62 15.15 -23.79
N ASN A 8 3.30 15.42 -24.90
CA ASN A 8 2.70 15.50 -26.23
C ASN A 8 3.12 14.30 -27.07
N PHE A 9 2.28 13.92 -28.04
CA PHE A 9 2.73 13.04 -29.11
C PHE A 9 3.30 13.89 -30.25
N ASP A 10 4.62 13.94 -30.32
CA ASP A 10 5.38 14.53 -31.41
C ASP A 10 5.47 13.56 -32.60
N LEU A 11 5.41 14.07 -33.82
CA LEU A 11 5.39 13.24 -35.04
C LEU A 11 6.76 12.63 -35.36
N GLU A 12 7.86 13.25 -34.92
CA GLU A 12 9.23 12.81 -35.16
C GLU A 12 9.79 12.06 -33.96
N LEU A 13 9.54 12.57 -32.75
CA LEU A 13 10.10 12.04 -31.51
C LEU A 13 9.20 11.01 -30.82
N GLY A 14 7.92 10.93 -31.19
CA GLY A 14 6.93 10.12 -30.48
C GLY A 14 6.47 10.80 -29.19
N GLN A 15 6.32 10.05 -28.09
CA GLN A 15 5.93 10.64 -26.82
C GLN A 15 7.06 11.51 -26.24
N ALA A 16 6.84 12.82 -26.14
CA ALA A 16 7.85 13.78 -25.72
C ALA A 16 7.34 14.68 -24.58
N MET A 17 8.21 14.97 -23.61
CA MET A 17 7.94 15.91 -22.53
C MET A 17 7.90 17.32 -23.10
N ASP A 18 6.78 18.01 -22.89
CA ASP A 18 6.57 19.38 -23.36
C ASP A 18 6.94 20.39 -22.27
N SER A 19 6.43 20.18 -21.06
CA SER A 19 6.75 21.04 -19.91
C SER A 19 6.58 20.32 -18.58
N MET A 20 7.25 20.83 -17.54
CA MET A 20 7.08 20.40 -16.16
C MET A 20 6.84 21.62 -15.27
N TYR A 21 5.86 21.53 -14.38
CA TYR A 21 5.49 22.62 -13.50
C TYR A 21 5.11 22.14 -12.08
N PRO A 22 5.71 22.66 -11.00
CA PRO A 22 6.88 23.54 -11.02
C PRO A 22 8.09 22.84 -11.69
N PRO A 23 9.11 23.60 -12.13
CA PRO A 23 10.34 23.01 -12.65
C PRO A 23 10.92 21.99 -11.67
N SER A 24 11.20 20.78 -12.16
CA SER A 24 11.63 19.64 -11.34
C SER A 24 12.78 18.90 -12.02
N GLU A 25 13.72 18.40 -11.21
CA GLU A 25 14.95 17.75 -11.68
C GLU A 25 14.80 16.23 -11.85
N LEU A 26 13.95 15.81 -12.79
CA LEU A 26 13.90 14.41 -13.23
C LEU A 26 15.11 14.07 -14.11
N GLY A 27 15.68 12.88 -13.93
CA GLY A 27 16.70 12.35 -14.84
C GLY A 27 16.13 12.05 -16.23
N GLU A 28 16.99 11.98 -17.26
CA GLU A 28 16.54 11.73 -18.63
C GLU A 28 15.83 10.38 -18.80
N GLU A 29 16.27 9.34 -18.08
CA GLU A 29 15.58 8.04 -18.07
C GLU A 29 14.19 8.14 -17.42
N GLU A 30 14.07 8.87 -16.33
CA GLU A 30 12.78 9.08 -15.62
C GLU A 30 11.81 9.88 -16.49
N LYS A 31 12.28 10.94 -17.15
CA LYS A 31 11.48 11.70 -18.13
C LYS A 31 10.97 10.79 -19.24
N LYS A 32 11.84 9.98 -19.83
CA LYS A 32 11.50 9.03 -20.88
C LYS A 32 10.47 8.01 -20.41
N SER A 33 10.62 7.47 -19.20
CA SER A 33 9.62 6.59 -18.58
C SER A 33 8.27 7.28 -18.40
N VAL A 34 8.24 8.50 -17.85
CA VAL A 34 7.00 9.27 -17.70
C VAL A 34 6.32 9.48 -19.05
N CYS A 35 7.09 9.85 -20.08
CA CYS A 35 6.54 10.10 -21.42
C CYS A 35 5.87 8.86 -22.02
N PHE A 36 6.53 7.71 -21.95
CA PHE A 36 5.99 6.47 -22.51
C PHE A 36 4.84 5.88 -21.70
N SER A 37 4.88 5.99 -20.37
CA SER A 37 3.79 5.52 -19.51
C SER A 37 2.57 6.46 -19.53
N ALA A 38 2.69 7.67 -20.06
CA ALA A 38 1.59 8.64 -20.13
C ALA A 38 0.58 8.37 -21.26
N PHE A 39 0.80 7.39 -22.13
CA PHE A 39 -0.07 7.09 -23.27
C PHE A 39 -0.55 5.64 -23.25
N PRO A 40 -1.76 5.34 -23.76
CA PRO A 40 -2.19 3.97 -24.00
C PRO A 40 -1.26 3.25 -25.01
N ASP A 41 -0.67 2.13 -24.60
CA ASP A 41 0.20 1.22 -25.36
C ASP A 41 -0.55 0.41 -26.44
N SER A 42 -1.88 0.42 -26.40
CA SER A 42 -2.72 -0.30 -27.37
C SER A 42 -3.63 0.66 -28.14
N ASN A 43 -3.77 0.42 -29.44
CA ASN A 43 -4.69 1.13 -30.33
C ASN A 43 -6.18 0.76 -30.10
N SER A 44 -6.51 0.21 -28.93
CA SER A 44 -7.89 -0.08 -28.51
C SER A 44 -8.63 1.17 -28.04
N PHE A 45 -7.91 2.26 -27.77
CA PHE A 45 -8.48 3.53 -27.36
C PHE A 45 -8.81 4.41 -28.57
N ASP A 46 -10.10 4.62 -28.85
CA ASP A 46 -10.56 5.29 -30.08
C ASP A 46 -10.51 6.83 -30.00
N VAL A 47 -11.35 7.43 -29.16
CA VAL A 47 -11.48 8.89 -28.99
C VAL A 47 -12.03 9.13 -27.59
N GLY A 48 -11.54 10.16 -26.92
CA GLY A 48 -12.05 10.63 -25.65
C GLY A 48 -10.95 10.84 -24.63
N GLU A 49 -11.35 10.73 -23.37
CA GLU A 49 -10.51 11.00 -22.21
C GLU A 49 -10.43 9.76 -21.34
N THR A 50 -9.30 9.57 -20.68
CA THR A 50 -9.13 8.50 -19.71
C THR A 50 -8.18 8.93 -18.61
N VAL A 51 -8.49 8.49 -17.39
CA VAL A 51 -7.67 8.70 -16.21
C VAL A 51 -7.15 7.35 -15.75
N PHE A 52 -5.85 7.25 -15.58
CA PHE A 52 -5.18 6.03 -15.16
C PHE A 52 -3.90 6.37 -14.40
N ASN A 53 -3.22 5.35 -13.87
CA ASN A 53 -2.00 5.56 -13.12
C ASN A 53 -0.91 4.55 -13.50
N PHE A 54 0.33 4.97 -13.28
CA PHE A 54 1.51 4.12 -13.42
C PHE A 54 2.44 4.34 -12.23
N ARG A 55 3.42 3.44 -12.09
CA ARG A 55 4.45 3.49 -11.05
C ARG A 55 5.79 3.14 -11.68
N ILE A 56 6.76 4.04 -11.53
CA ILE A 56 8.12 3.85 -12.06
C ILE A 56 9.15 3.90 -10.94
N ARG A 57 10.28 3.24 -11.15
CA ARG A 57 11.42 3.35 -10.24
C ARG A 57 12.05 4.74 -10.40
N CYS A 58 12.42 5.34 -9.29
CA CYS A 58 13.07 6.65 -9.21
C CYS A 58 14.36 6.47 -8.40
N SER A 59 15.49 6.73 -9.03
CA SER A 59 16.82 6.56 -8.41
C SER A 59 17.13 7.67 -7.41
N LYS A 60 16.48 8.83 -7.54
CA LYS A 60 16.56 9.94 -6.59
C LYS A 60 15.46 9.83 -5.52
N SER A 61 15.69 9.00 -4.51
CA SER A 61 14.79 8.87 -3.34
C SER A 61 14.56 10.19 -2.57
N GLY A 62 15.44 11.18 -2.74
CA GLY A 62 15.40 12.47 -2.04
C GLY A 62 14.38 13.51 -2.53
N LEU A 63 13.53 13.22 -3.52
CA LEU A 63 12.47 14.14 -3.94
C LEU A 63 11.31 14.19 -2.92
N ALA A 64 11.31 13.31 -1.90
CA ALA A 64 10.20 13.08 -0.98
C ALA A 64 10.49 13.59 0.43
N ALA A 65 9.70 14.54 0.92
CA ALA A 65 9.77 14.94 2.33
C ALA A 65 9.14 13.90 3.27
N SER A 66 8.20 13.07 2.78
CA SER A 66 7.49 12.04 3.57
C SER A 66 6.75 11.04 2.68
N GLY A 67 6.32 9.91 3.24
CA GLY A 67 5.45 8.93 2.57
C GLY A 67 6.08 7.53 2.44
N PRO A 68 5.29 6.50 2.10
CA PRO A 68 5.74 5.10 2.10
C PRO A 68 6.78 4.77 1.03
N THR A 69 7.10 5.71 0.13
CA THR A 69 8.11 5.51 -0.92
C THR A 69 9.29 6.48 -0.83
N ALA A 70 9.36 7.31 0.22
CA ALA A 70 10.55 8.11 0.51
C ALA A 70 11.81 7.23 0.58
N ASP A 71 11.66 5.98 1.06
CA ASP A 71 12.76 5.02 1.19
C ASP A 71 12.75 3.94 0.09
N ALA A 72 11.68 3.83 -0.70
CA ALA A 72 11.48 2.72 -1.64
C ALA A 72 11.96 3.04 -3.08
N GLY A 73 12.22 4.30 -3.40
CA GLY A 73 12.71 4.73 -4.72
C GLY A 73 11.69 4.53 -5.84
N PHE A 74 10.43 4.93 -5.63
CA PHE A 74 9.38 4.89 -6.66
C PHE A 74 8.65 6.23 -6.77
N LEU A 75 8.17 6.51 -7.98
CA LEU A 75 7.32 7.66 -8.30
C LEU A 75 6.01 7.19 -8.92
N TYR A 76 4.91 7.77 -8.44
CA TYR A 76 3.56 7.50 -8.96
C TYR A 76 3.17 8.59 -9.95
N GLY A 77 2.74 8.17 -11.13
CA GLY A 77 2.16 9.05 -12.14
C GLY A 77 0.66 8.85 -12.23
N TYR A 78 -0.09 9.94 -12.11
CA TYR A 78 -1.53 9.98 -12.30
C TYR A 78 -1.83 10.75 -13.57
N VAL A 79 -2.41 10.08 -14.54
CA VAL A 79 -2.49 10.56 -15.92
C VAL A 79 -3.91 10.96 -16.25
N PHE A 80 -4.08 12.12 -16.86
CA PHE A 80 -5.25 12.47 -17.65
C PHE A 80 -4.82 12.51 -19.12
N PHE A 81 -5.28 11.53 -19.92
CA PHE A 81 -5.00 11.44 -21.35
C PHE A 81 -6.21 11.89 -22.16
N ARG A 82 -5.96 12.69 -23.21
CA ARG A 82 -6.98 13.12 -24.18
C ARG A 82 -6.55 12.75 -25.59
N GLN A 83 -7.46 12.05 -26.29
CA GLN A 83 -7.37 11.78 -27.73
C GLN A 83 -8.58 12.37 -28.44
N LYS A 84 -8.36 13.32 -29.35
CA LYS A 84 -9.43 13.97 -30.13
C LYS A 84 -9.09 13.89 -31.61
N LYS A 85 -10.10 13.64 -32.47
CA LYS A 85 -9.91 13.77 -33.91
C LYS A 85 -9.59 15.21 -34.26
N ASP A 86 -8.51 15.41 -35.00
CA ASP A 86 -8.12 16.72 -35.50
C ASP A 86 -7.64 16.58 -36.96
N PRO A 87 -8.46 17.01 -37.93
CA PRO A 87 -8.11 16.96 -39.35
C PRO A 87 -6.90 17.80 -39.73
N ARG A 88 -6.50 18.76 -38.88
CA ARG A 88 -5.35 19.65 -39.14
C ARG A 88 -4.02 18.95 -38.86
N ILE A 89 -4.04 17.86 -38.10
CA ILE A 89 -2.85 17.06 -37.76
C ILE A 89 -2.72 15.94 -38.78
N LYS A 90 -1.51 15.73 -39.34
CA LYS A 90 -1.25 14.70 -40.38
C LYS A 90 -1.75 13.30 -40.01
N ARG A 91 -1.69 12.93 -38.73
CA ARG A 91 -2.13 11.62 -38.20
C ARG A 91 -3.65 11.56 -37.93
N GLY A 92 -4.36 12.67 -38.05
CA GLY A 92 -5.80 12.80 -37.84
C GLY A 92 -6.25 12.85 -36.38
N TYR A 93 -5.32 12.78 -35.42
CA TYR A 93 -5.62 12.80 -33.99
C TYR A 93 -4.66 13.68 -33.21
N PHE A 94 -5.23 14.50 -32.33
CA PHE A 94 -4.56 15.16 -31.22
C PHE A 94 -4.45 14.18 -30.05
N GLN A 95 -3.24 13.97 -29.54
CA GLN A 95 -2.97 13.11 -28.39
C GLN A 95 -2.07 13.84 -27.40
N ARG A 96 -2.55 14.02 -26.17
CA ARG A 96 -1.84 14.76 -25.13
C ARG A 96 -2.20 14.26 -23.74
N SER A 97 -1.23 14.27 -22.85
CA SER A 97 -1.37 13.84 -21.46
C SER A 97 -0.94 14.91 -20.49
N LEU A 98 -1.70 15.05 -19.41
CA LEU A 98 -1.30 15.75 -18.19
C LEU A 98 -1.03 14.69 -17.11
N VAL A 99 0.15 14.73 -16.50
CA VAL A 99 0.58 13.77 -15.48
C VAL A 99 0.89 14.49 -14.18
N LEU A 100 0.27 14.08 -13.07
CA LEU A 100 0.69 14.47 -11.72
C LEU A 100 1.68 13.43 -11.20
N LEU A 101 2.87 13.88 -10.78
CA LEU A 101 3.88 13.03 -10.15
C LEU A 101 3.88 13.20 -8.62
N SER A 102 3.89 12.09 -7.88
CA SER A 102 3.87 12.10 -6.41
C SER A 102 4.56 10.87 -5.82
N GLN A 103 5.09 10.96 -4.61
CA GLN A 103 5.56 9.78 -3.84
C GLN A 103 4.45 9.16 -2.99
N HIS A 104 3.33 9.85 -2.81
CA HIS A 104 2.22 9.30 -2.05
C HIS A 104 1.33 8.46 -2.96
N PRO A 105 1.03 7.19 -2.61
CA PRO A 105 0.16 6.31 -3.39
C PRO A 105 -1.34 6.65 -3.20
N TYR A 106 -1.69 7.93 -3.24
CA TYR A 106 -3.08 8.39 -3.06
C TYR A 106 -3.82 8.43 -4.39
N VAL A 107 -4.06 7.24 -4.95
CA VAL A 107 -4.71 7.09 -6.26
C VAL A 107 -6.08 7.75 -6.34
N GLY A 108 -6.91 7.67 -5.29
CA GLY A 108 -8.23 8.30 -5.28
C GLY A 108 -8.12 9.82 -5.36
N LEU A 109 -7.28 10.40 -4.50
CA LEU A 109 -7.05 11.85 -4.46
C LEU A 109 -6.46 12.35 -5.78
N PHE A 110 -5.34 11.80 -6.22
CA PHE A 110 -4.63 12.36 -7.36
C PHE A 110 -5.31 12.05 -8.68
N SER A 111 -6.05 10.94 -8.81
CA SER A 111 -6.92 10.71 -9.98
C SER A 111 -8.04 11.74 -10.04
N ARG A 112 -8.62 12.13 -8.89
CA ARG A 112 -9.62 13.19 -8.83
C ARG A 112 -9.02 14.55 -9.20
N VAL A 113 -7.84 14.88 -8.68
CA VAL A 113 -7.11 16.12 -9.02
C VAL A 113 -6.90 16.24 -10.52
N VAL A 114 -6.33 15.21 -11.17
CA VAL A 114 -6.08 15.28 -12.62
C VAL A 114 -7.38 15.23 -13.45
N SER A 115 -8.46 14.63 -12.93
CA SER A 115 -9.77 14.68 -13.59
C SER A 115 -10.39 16.08 -13.62
N ILE A 116 -10.06 16.93 -12.65
CA ILE A 116 -10.52 18.33 -12.58
C ILE A 116 -9.58 19.22 -13.40
N LEU A 117 -8.26 19.07 -13.20
CA LEU A 117 -7.26 19.91 -13.85
C LEU A 117 -7.10 19.62 -15.34
N GLY A 118 -7.19 18.35 -15.77
CA GLY A 118 -6.97 17.96 -17.16
C GLY A 118 -7.84 18.73 -18.16
N PRO A 119 -9.17 18.75 -17.99
CA PRO A 119 -10.06 19.54 -18.83
C PRO A 119 -9.74 21.04 -18.82
N ALA A 120 -9.59 21.62 -17.62
CA ALA A 120 -9.30 23.04 -17.45
C ALA A 120 -7.96 23.45 -18.12
N TYR A 121 -6.92 22.63 -17.97
CA TYR A 121 -5.64 22.83 -18.61
C TYR A 121 -5.74 22.82 -20.14
N PHE A 122 -6.49 21.88 -20.71
CA PHE A 122 -6.61 21.83 -22.17
C PHE A 122 -7.49 22.93 -22.77
N GLU A 123 -8.25 23.66 -21.95
CA GLU A 123 -9.02 24.84 -22.38
C GLU A 123 -8.22 26.13 -22.20
N VAL A 124 -7.51 26.29 -21.07
CA VAL A 124 -6.88 27.57 -20.67
C VAL A 124 -5.35 27.53 -20.76
N GLY A 125 -4.72 26.37 -20.56
CA GLY A 125 -3.27 26.19 -20.62
C GLY A 125 -2.55 26.41 -19.29
N ASN A 126 -1.31 26.89 -19.36
CA ASN A 126 -0.38 26.99 -18.23
C ASN A 126 -0.90 27.74 -16.99
N PRO A 127 -1.71 28.81 -17.08
CA PRO A 127 -2.27 29.45 -15.89
C PRO A 127 -3.05 28.50 -14.97
N MET A 128 -3.63 27.41 -15.51
CA MET A 128 -4.30 26.39 -14.70
C MET A 128 -3.34 25.49 -13.94
N LEU A 129 -2.13 25.25 -14.46
CA LEU A 129 -1.09 24.55 -13.72
C LEU A 129 -0.59 25.40 -12.55
N GLU A 130 -0.41 26.70 -12.79
CA GLU A 130 -0.01 27.67 -11.76
C GLU A 130 -1.02 27.73 -10.62
N ALA A 131 -2.30 27.91 -10.95
CA ALA A 131 -3.39 27.91 -9.98
C ALA A 131 -3.47 26.58 -9.22
N ALA A 132 -3.38 25.43 -9.91
CA ALA A 132 -3.42 24.13 -9.27
C ALA A 132 -2.25 23.89 -8.31
N CYS A 133 -1.03 24.27 -8.67
CA CYS A 133 0.12 24.16 -7.76
C CYS A 133 -0.02 25.09 -6.55
N HIS A 134 -0.52 26.31 -6.74
CA HIS A 134 -0.77 27.24 -5.65
C HIS A 134 -1.78 26.64 -4.65
N ASP A 135 -2.90 26.10 -5.15
CA ASP A 135 -3.90 25.43 -4.31
C ASP A 135 -3.27 24.24 -3.55
N ILE A 136 -2.56 23.35 -4.25
CA ILE A 136 -1.91 22.18 -3.62
C ILE A 136 -0.86 22.59 -2.58
N ALA A 137 -0.09 23.65 -2.84
CA ALA A 137 0.91 24.17 -1.91
C ALA A 137 0.29 24.76 -0.64
N SER A 138 -0.95 25.24 -0.72
CA SER A 138 -1.71 25.74 0.43
C SER A 138 -2.29 24.63 1.32
N TRP A 139 -2.29 23.38 0.84
CA TRP A 139 -2.82 22.25 1.60
C TRP A 139 -1.95 21.95 2.82
N LYS A 140 -2.61 21.64 3.94
CA LYS A 140 -1.92 21.19 5.16
C LYS A 140 -1.29 19.83 4.92
N SER A 141 -0.19 19.55 5.62
CA SER A 141 0.46 18.22 5.58
C SER A 141 -0.55 17.12 5.89
N PRO A 142 -0.56 16.02 5.11
CA PRO A 142 -1.53 14.95 5.29
C PRO A 142 -1.30 14.27 6.65
N SER A 143 -2.35 14.20 7.46
CA SER A 143 -2.33 13.46 8.74
C SER A 143 -3.29 12.29 8.67
N PRO A 144 -2.87 11.06 9.06
CA PRO A 144 -3.74 9.88 9.02
C PRO A 144 -5.05 10.05 9.78
N SER A 145 -6.12 9.40 9.30
CA SER A 145 -7.45 9.32 9.93
C SER A 145 -8.22 10.64 10.05
N LYS A 146 -7.75 11.72 9.42
CA LYS A 146 -8.47 12.99 9.43
C LYS A 146 -9.18 13.20 8.11
N LEU A 147 -10.41 13.69 8.21
CA LEU A 147 -11.07 14.32 7.09
C LEU A 147 -10.39 15.67 6.83
N ILE A 148 -9.99 15.90 5.59
CA ILE A 148 -9.37 17.15 5.17
C ILE A 148 -10.15 17.69 3.98
N ASP A 149 -10.62 18.92 4.11
CA ASP A 149 -11.20 19.66 2.99
C ASP A 149 -10.06 20.33 2.20
N LEU A 150 -9.96 20.00 0.92
CA LEU A 150 -8.93 20.46 0.01
C LEU A 150 -9.56 21.37 -1.06
N PRO A 151 -9.44 22.70 -0.93
CA PRO A 151 -9.78 23.62 -2.01
C PRO A 151 -8.92 23.33 -3.24
N PHE A 152 -9.56 23.23 -4.41
CA PHE A 152 -8.87 22.95 -5.67
C PHE A 152 -9.67 23.47 -6.88
N LEU A 153 -9.15 24.49 -7.56
CA LEU A 153 -9.72 25.06 -8.79
C LEU A 153 -11.23 25.36 -8.67
N GLY A 154 -11.62 26.05 -7.59
CA GLY A 154 -13.03 26.40 -7.31
C GLY A 154 -13.90 25.26 -6.77
N ASN A 155 -13.33 24.07 -6.57
CA ASN A 155 -14.00 22.94 -5.92
C ASN A 155 -13.48 22.76 -4.49
N VAL A 156 -14.24 22.03 -3.67
CA VAL A 156 -13.76 21.54 -2.37
C VAL A 156 -13.83 20.01 -2.40
N ILE A 157 -12.66 19.37 -2.34
CA ILE A 157 -12.53 17.92 -2.32
C ILE A 157 -12.39 17.49 -0.86
N GLN A 158 -13.31 16.70 -0.34
CA GLN A 158 -13.22 16.14 1.00
C GLN A 158 -12.47 14.81 0.94
N VAL A 159 -11.39 14.67 1.70
CA VAL A 159 -10.49 13.52 1.59
C VAL A 159 -10.27 12.87 2.93
N GLU A 160 -10.39 11.55 2.99
CA GLU A 160 -9.90 10.74 4.12
C GLU A 160 -8.51 10.18 3.78
N ILE A 161 -7.51 10.55 4.58
CA ILE A 161 -6.14 10.05 4.45
C ILE A 161 -6.02 8.71 5.19
N PRO A 162 -5.57 7.64 4.51
CA PRO A 162 -5.51 6.30 5.09
C PRO A 162 -4.67 6.25 6.36
N GLN A 163 -5.06 5.35 7.26
CA GLN A 163 -4.16 4.90 8.32
C GLN A 163 -3.10 3.93 7.76
N PRO A 164 -1.83 4.04 8.20
CA PRO A 164 -0.83 3.05 7.87
C PRO A 164 -1.33 1.63 8.21
N ASN A 165 -1.22 0.72 7.24
CA ASN A 165 -1.57 -0.70 7.37
C ASN A 165 -3.01 -0.98 7.82
N LYS A 166 -3.96 -0.09 7.49
CA LYS A 166 -5.39 -0.33 7.67
C LYS A 166 -6.16 -0.07 6.38
N PRO A 167 -7.18 -0.88 6.08
CA PRO A 167 -8.04 -0.66 4.91
C PRO A 167 -8.88 0.61 5.09
N GLN A 168 -9.14 1.32 3.99
CA GLN A 168 -10.15 2.38 3.96
C GLN A 168 -11.52 1.76 3.66
N LEU A 169 -12.46 1.95 4.58
CA LEU A 169 -13.83 1.42 4.49
C LEU A 169 -14.83 2.53 4.81
N LEU A 170 -15.97 2.53 4.13
CA LEU A 170 -17.02 3.54 4.35
C LEU A 170 -17.62 3.45 5.76
N GLU A 171 -17.67 2.27 6.39
CA GLU A 171 -18.17 2.11 7.76
C GLU A 171 -17.25 2.73 8.83
N THR A 172 -15.96 2.90 8.51
CA THR A 172 -14.94 3.34 9.48
C THR A 172 -14.43 4.75 9.19
N CYS A 173 -14.73 5.28 8.01
CA CYS A 173 -14.39 6.65 7.64
C CYS A 173 -15.43 7.65 8.16
N PRO A 174 -15.12 8.95 8.23
CA PRO A 174 -16.06 9.97 8.70
C PRO A 174 -17.21 10.30 7.72
N PHE A 175 -17.24 9.71 6.52
CA PHE A 175 -18.27 10.01 5.54
C PHE A 175 -19.60 9.34 5.88
N ASP A 176 -20.71 10.05 5.65
CA ASP A 176 -22.05 9.46 5.73
C ASP A 176 -22.26 8.50 4.55
N MET A 177 -22.31 7.20 4.85
CA MET A 177 -22.50 6.14 3.86
C MET A 177 -23.82 6.27 3.07
N ALA A 178 -24.89 6.77 3.68
CA ALA A 178 -26.19 6.89 3.02
C ALA A 178 -26.20 8.02 1.97
N ASN A 179 -25.42 9.08 2.23
CA ASN A 179 -25.33 10.27 1.38
C ASN A 179 -23.95 10.41 0.73
N TYR A 180 -23.19 9.32 0.62
CA TYR A 180 -21.83 9.34 0.12
C TYR A 180 -21.77 9.81 -1.33
N ARG A 181 -20.88 10.77 -1.62
CA ARG A 181 -20.69 11.34 -2.97
C ARG A 181 -19.28 11.05 -3.47
N PRO A 182 -19.06 9.97 -4.25
CA PRO A 182 -17.73 9.57 -4.73
C PRO A 182 -16.97 10.64 -5.52
N ASP A 183 -17.66 11.64 -6.08
CA ASP A 183 -17.03 12.74 -6.84
C ASP A 183 -16.49 13.87 -5.95
N LEU A 184 -16.93 13.95 -4.69
CA LEU A 184 -16.57 15.01 -3.74
C LEU A 184 -15.87 14.46 -2.49
N GLN A 185 -16.26 13.26 -2.06
CA GLN A 185 -15.77 12.55 -0.88
C GLN A 185 -14.88 11.41 -1.35
N ILE A 186 -13.58 11.55 -1.10
CA ILE A 186 -12.54 10.71 -1.69
C ILE A 186 -11.83 9.91 -0.60
N LEU A 187 -11.78 8.59 -0.77
CA LEU A 187 -10.89 7.72 -0.02
C LEU A 187 -9.52 7.74 -0.72
N ALA A 188 -8.52 8.37 -0.10
CA ALA A 188 -7.31 8.78 -0.80
C ALA A 188 -6.55 7.64 -1.50
N SER A 189 -6.49 6.43 -0.94
CA SER A 189 -5.75 5.29 -1.51
C SER A 189 -6.59 4.34 -2.35
N LEU A 190 -7.88 4.62 -2.55
CA LEU A 190 -8.76 3.75 -3.33
C LEU A 190 -9.03 4.33 -4.73
N PRO A 191 -9.01 3.49 -5.78
CA PRO A 191 -9.41 3.92 -7.11
C PRO A 191 -10.81 4.55 -7.14
N PRO A 192 -11.04 5.61 -7.95
CA PRO A 192 -12.36 6.25 -8.07
C PRO A 192 -13.45 5.30 -8.56
N THR A 193 -13.12 4.44 -9.54
CA THR A 193 -13.96 3.30 -9.94
C THR A 193 -13.38 2.06 -9.28
N SER A 194 -14.21 1.27 -8.59
CA SER A 194 -13.72 0.29 -7.62
C SER A 194 -14.08 -1.17 -7.99
N MET A 195 -13.55 -2.11 -7.19
CA MET A 195 -13.51 -3.57 -7.32
C MET A 195 -14.73 -4.25 -7.97
N PHE A 196 -15.94 -3.97 -7.47
CA PHE A 196 -17.16 -4.57 -7.99
C PHE A 196 -17.38 -4.23 -9.47
N THR A 197 -17.07 -3.00 -9.89
CA THR A 197 -17.30 -2.54 -11.26
C THR A 197 -16.40 -3.29 -12.26
N HIS A 198 -15.11 -3.45 -11.94
CA HIS A 198 -14.14 -4.09 -12.85
C HIS A 198 -14.20 -5.62 -12.82
N PHE A 199 -14.51 -6.21 -11.67
CA PHE A 199 -14.55 -7.66 -11.47
C PHE A 199 -15.95 -8.26 -11.58
N ARG A 200 -16.97 -7.47 -11.96
CA ARG A 200 -18.40 -7.86 -11.95
C ARG A 200 -18.69 -9.21 -12.59
N ASP A 201 -18.14 -9.48 -13.77
CA ASP A 201 -18.41 -10.73 -14.50
C ASP A 201 -17.53 -11.91 -14.03
N MET A 202 -16.53 -11.65 -13.18
CA MET A 202 -15.61 -12.65 -12.62
C MET A 202 -15.60 -12.70 -11.09
N ILE A 203 -16.62 -12.18 -10.40
CA ILE A 203 -16.68 -12.13 -8.92
C ILE A 203 -16.35 -13.50 -8.30
N LYS A 204 -16.81 -14.58 -8.93
CA LYS A 204 -16.55 -15.95 -8.49
C LYS A 204 -15.06 -16.32 -8.44
N ASP A 205 -14.22 -15.66 -9.23
CA ASP A 205 -12.78 -15.94 -9.31
C ASP A 205 -11.97 -15.12 -8.30
N LEU A 206 -12.58 -14.14 -7.63
CA LEU A 206 -11.91 -13.30 -6.64
C LEU A 206 -11.34 -14.09 -5.45
N TRP A 207 -11.93 -15.24 -5.07
CA TRP A 207 -11.33 -16.12 -4.06
C TRP A 207 -10.00 -16.73 -4.52
N LEU A 208 -9.89 -17.08 -5.81
CA LEU A 208 -8.61 -17.53 -6.36
C LEU A 208 -7.63 -16.36 -6.44
N CYS A 209 -8.07 -15.17 -6.89
CA CYS A 209 -7.24 -13.97 -6.84
C CYS A 209 -6.72 -13.71 -5.42
N TRP A 210 -7.58 -13.79 -4.41
CA TRP A 210 -7.21 -13.62 -3.01
C TRP A 210 -6.14 -14.63 -2.58
N GLU A 211 -6.29 -15.91 -2.93
CA GLU A 211 -5.26 -16.92 -2.66
C GLU A 211 -3.93 -16.57 -3.35
N LEU A 212 -3.95 -16.20 -4.64
CA LEU A 212 -2.74 -15.85 -5.39
C LEU A 212 -2.03 -14.63 -4.78
N MET A 213 -2.80 -13.62 -4.40
CA MET A 213 -2.31 -12.41 -3.76
C MET A 213 -1.76 -12.70 -2.37
N LEU A 214 -2.41 -13.56 -1.58
CA LEU A 214 -1.98 -13.96 -0.24
C LEU A 214 -0.58 -14.61 -0.26
N PHE A 215 -0.30 -15.42 -1.28
CA PHE A 215 1.00 -16.06 -1.46
C PHE A 215 2.01 -15.22 -2.25
N ALA A 216 1.65 -14.00 -2.66
CA ALA A 216 2.43 -13.16 -3.54
C ALA A 216 2.90 -13.89 -4.81
N GLU A 217 2.02 -14.71 -5.40
CA GLU A 217 2.35 -15.36 -6.67
C GLU A 217 2.48 -14.33 -7.80
N PRO A 218 3.33 -14.56 -8.81
CA PRO A 218 3.45 -13.66 -9.94
C PRO A 218 2.17 -13.66 -10.79
N ILE A 219 1.67 -12.48 -11.13
CA ILE A 219 0.40 -12.29 -11.85
C ILE A 219 0.62 -11.33 -13.04
N VAL A 220 0.14 -11.75 -14.21
CA VAL A 220 -0.11 -10.86 -15.35
C VAL A 220 -1.58 -10.50 -15.34
N LEU A 221 -1.91 -9.21 -15.25
CA LEU A 221 -3.27 -8.70 -15.40
C LEU A 221 -3.42 -8.08 -16.78
N MET A 222 -4.36 -8.59 -17.57
CA MET A 222 -4.68 -8.08 -18.91
C MET A 222 -6.03 -7.36 -18.86
N ALA A 223 -6.05 -6.11 -19.33
CA ALA A 223 -7.25 -5.28 -19.41
C ALA A 223 -7.39 -4.64 -20.80
N PRO A 224 -8.59 -4.16 -21.20
CA PRO A 224 -8.81 -3.58 -22.51
C PRO A 224 -8.28 -2.14 -22.67
N ASP A 225 -8.11 -1.42 -21.55
CA ASP A 225 -7.68 -0.02 -21.50
C ASP A 225 -6.89 0.26 -20.20
N PRO A 226 -6.08 1.34 -20.15
CA PRO A 226 -5.16 1.58 -19.04
C PRO A 226 -5.87 1.98 -17.73
N LYS A 227 -7.11 2.50 -17.79
CA LYS A 227 -7.88 2.82 -16.58
C LYS A 227 -8.24 1.53 -15.86
N ILE A 228 -8.94 0.63 -16.54
CA ILE A 228 -9.31 -0.68 -15.98
C ILE A 228 -8.06 -1.43 -15.55
N CYS A 229 -7.00 -1.39 -16.36
CA CYS A 229 -5.72 -2.02 -16.04
C CYS A 229 -5.15 -1.56 -14.70
N SER A 230 -4.92 -0.25 -14.57
CA SER A 230 -4.25 0.33 -13.41
C SER A 230 -5.09 0.24 -12.15
N GLU A 231 -6.40 0.48 -12.24
CA GLU A 231 -7.31 0.36 -11.09
C GLU A 231 -7.42 -1.10 -10.62
N SER A 232 -7.55 -2.08 -11.54
CA SER A 232 -7.69 -3.49 -11.15
C SER A 232 -6.41 -4.08 -10.52
N VAL A 233 -5.21 -3.63 -10.89
CA VAL A 233 -3.98 -4.05 -10.19
C VAL A 233 -3.99 -3.56 -8.75
N LEU A 234 -4.41 -2.32 -8.51
CA LEU A 234 -4.52 -1.76 -7.16
C LEU A 234 -5.60 -2.49 -6.35
N GLU A 235 -6.71 -2.85 -6.97
CA GLU A 235 -7.77 -3.65 -6.33
C GLU A 235 -7.32 -5.05 -5.96
N LEU A 236 -6.50 -5.71 -6.79
CA LEU A 236 -5.90 -7.00 -6.43
C LEU A 236 -5.02 -6.90 -5.19
N MET A 237 -4.30 -5.80 -5.00
CA MET A 237 -3.56 -5.59 -3.74
C MET A 237 -4.49 -5.34 -2.55
N ASP A 238 -5.60 -4.63 -2.78
CA ASP A 238 -6.57 -4.28 -1.74
C ASP A 238 -7.29 -5.51 -1.15
N ILE A 239 -7.51 -6.59 -1.92
CA ILE A 239 -8.25 -7.78 -1.42
C ILE A 239 -7.54 -8.52 -0.27
N ILE A 240 -6.24 -8.33 -0.06
CA ILE A 240 -5.49 -9.00 1.02
C ILE A 240 -5.27 -8.09 2.24
N ASN A 241 -5.90 -6.92 2.29
CA ASN A 241 -5.85 -6.09 3.49
C ASN A 241 -6.38 -6.87 4.71
N PRO A 242 -5.77 -6.75 5.91
CA PRO A 242 -4.72 -5.77 6.27
C PRO A 242 -3.28 -6.26 6.09
N ILE A 243 -3.02 -7.32 5.31
CA ILE A 243 -1.65 -7.78 5.02
C ILE A 243 -1.03 -6.84 3.97
N PRO A 244 0.09 -6.16 4.27
CA PRO A 244 0.78 -5.37 3.26
C PRO A 244 1.39 -6.29 2.19
N TYR A 245 1.17 -5.95 0.92
CA TYR A 245 1.78 -6.69 -0.19
C TYR A 245 3.29 -6.48 -0.21
N CYS A 246 4.06 -7.57 -0.22
CA CYS A 246 5.52 -7.52 -0.17
C CYS A 246 6.20 -7.31 -1.53
N GLY A 247 5.45 -7.47 -2.61
CA GLY A 247 5.98 -7.57 -3.96
C GLY A 247 6.07 -6.24 -4.70
N ASP A 248 6.71 -6.26 -5.87
CA ASP A 248 6.63 -5.15 -6.81
C ASP A 248 5.32 -5.21 -7.60
N TYR A 249 4.77 -4.06 -7.95
CA TYR A 249 3.57 -3.97 -8.76
C TYR A 249 3.70 -2.82 -9.76
N ARG A 250 3.22 -3.07 -10.98
CA ARG A 250 3.10 -2.10 -12.06
C ARG A 250 1.63 -1.98 -12.43
N PRO A 251 0.93 -0.91 -11.96
CA PRO A 251 -0.48 -0.72 -12.27
C PRO A 251 -0.72 -0.70 -13.79
N TYR A 252 0.18 -0.03 -14.51
CA TYR A 252 0.21 0.00 -15.95
C TYR A 252 1.63 -0.16 -16.46
N PHE A 253 1.87 -1.22 -17.23
CA PHE A 253 3.16 -1.63 -17.75
C PHE A 253 3.10 -1.68 -19.28
N THR A 254 4.06 -1.04 -19.94
CA THR A 254 4.11 -0.91 -21.40
C THR A 254 5.35 -1.60 -21.94
N ILE A 255 5.40 -1.82 -23.26
CA ILE A 255 6.58 -2.42 -23.91
C ILE A 255 7.83 -1.53 -23.83
N GLN A 256 7.65 -0.25 -23.49
CA GLN A 256 8.69 0.77 -23.40
C GLN A 256 9.16 1.02 -21.96
N ASP A 257 8.63 0.28 -20.98
CA ASP A 257 9.05 0.37 -19.59
C ASP A 257 10.55 -0.01 -19.46
N LEU A 258 11.28 0.69 -18.60
CA LEU A 258 12.71 0.43 -18.38
C LEU A 258 12.95 -0.97 -17.81
N ASP A 259 12.03 -1.45 -16.98
CA ASP A 259 12.08 -2.79 -16.38
C ASP A 259 11.54 -3.88 -17.32
N PHE A 260 11.21 -3.57 -18.58
CA PHE A 260 10.74 -4.53 -19.58
C PHE A 260 11.65 -5.75 -19.69
N LYS A 261 12.96 -5.55 -19.80
CA LYS A 261 13.93 -6.65 -19.91
C LYS A 261 14.06 -7.46 -18.61
N SER A 262 13.69 -6.88 -17.47
CA SER A 262 13.75 -7.53 -16.16
C SER A 262 12.52 -8.42 -15.93
N PHE A 263 11.33 -7.98 -16.35
CA PHE A 263 10.08 -8.72 -16.17
C PHE A 263 9.72 -9.64 -17.33
N VAL A 264 10.03 -9.24 -18.56
CA VAL A 264 9.70 -9.98 -19.78
C VAL A 264 10.93 -10.76 -20.25
N THR A 265 11.21 -11.87 -19.56
CA THR A 265 12.33 -12.76 -19.89
C THR A 265 11.82 -14.13 -20.36
N LYS A 266 12.72 -14.95 -20.92
CA LYS A 266 12.44 -16.37 -21.21
C LYS A 266 12.63 -17.27 -19.96
N ASN A 267 13.09 -16.70 -18.85
CA ASN A 267 13.43 -17.44 -17.63
C ASN A 267 12.20 -17.64 -16.75
N LYS A 268 12.39 -18.15 -15.53
CA LYS A 268 11.32 -18.20 -14.54
C LYS A 268 10.79 -16.79 -14.24
N PRO A 269 9.47 -16.63 -14.02
CA PRO A 269 8.90 -15.34 -13.67
C PRO A 269 9.54 -14.82 -12.37
N PRO A 270 9.75 -13.50 -12.25
CA PRO A 270 10.13 -12.89 -10.98
C PRO A 270 9.14 -13.26 -9.87
N SER A 271 9.63 -13.50 -8.66
CA SER A 271 8.78 -13.74 -7.49
C SER A 271 8.07 -12.46 -7.06
N ASN A 272 6.83 -12.56 -6.56
CA ASN A 272 6.13 -11.43 -5.93
C ASN A 272 6.00 -10.22 -6.86
N VAL A 273 5.56 -10.42 -8.11
CA VAL A 273 5.37 -9.32 -9.07
C VAL A 273 3.98 -9.36 -9.70
N ILE A 274 3.33 -8.20 -9.76
CA ILE A 274 2.08 -8.00 -10.51
C ILE A 274 2.31 -6.97 -11.60
N ILE A 275 2.00 -7.31 -12.84
CA ILE A 275 2.06 -6.36 -13.95
C ILE A 275 0.70 -6.27 -14.65
N GLY A 276 0.16 -5.06 -14.70
CA GLY A 276 -1.01 -4.71 -15.49
C GLY A 276 -0.61 -4.31 -16.90
N VAL A 277 -1.19 -4.95 -17.90
CA VAL A 277 -0.89 -4.72 -19.32
C VAL A 277 -2.18 -4.60 -20.13
N THR A 278 -2.14 -3.79 -21.20
CA THR A 278 -3.25 -3.71 -22.18
C THR A 278 -2.88 -4.28 -23.54
N ASN A 279 -1.59 -4.48 -23.79
CA ASN A 279 -1.09 -4.93 -25.08
C ASN A 279 -1.09 -6.46 -25.18
N PRO A 280 -1.78 -7.05 -26.18
CA PRO A 280 -1.83 -8.50 -26.37
C PRO A 280 -0.48 -9.17 -26.57
N PHE A 281 0.57 -8.42 -26.94
CA PHE A 281 1.95 -8.90 -27.01
C PHE A 281 2.35 -9.67 -25.74
N PHE A 282 1.97 -9.16 -24.55
CA PHE A 282 2.32 -9.75 -23.27
C PHE A 282 1.71 -11.13 -23.05
N ILE A 283 0.58 -11.46 -23.67
CA ILE A 283 -0.03 -12.79 -23.58
C ILE A 283 0.92 -13.85 -24.13
N LYS A 284 1.62 -13.55 -25.23
CA LYS A 284 2.60 -14.44 -25.84
C LYS A 284 3.93 -14.39 -25.09
N ALA A 285 4.42 -13.19 -24.80
CA ALA A 285 5.73 -12.99 -24.17
C ALA A 285 5.80 -13.61 -22.75
N LEU A 286 4.68 -13.58 -22.01
CA LEU A 286 4.59 -14.05 -20.63
C LEU A 286 3.76 -15.34 -20.50
N ALA A 287 3.60 -16.10 -21.58
CA ALA A 287 2.80 -17.34 -21.58
C ALA A 287 3.29 -18.40 -20.56
N HIS A 288 4.56 -18.30 -20.14
CA HIS A 288 5.18 -19.16 -19.14
C HIS A 288 4.83 -18.79 -17.68
N TRP A 289 4.27 -17.60 -17.44
CA TRP A 289 3.84 -17.17 -16.11
C TRP A 289 2.68 -18.04 -15.61
N PRO A 290 2.64 -18.37 -14.31
CA PRO A 290 1.66 -19.31 -13.76
C PRO A 290 0.24 -18.76 -13.72
N ASN A 291 0.09 -17.42 -13.64
CA ASN A 291 -1.19 -16.76 -13.37
C ASN A 291 -1.44 -15.62 -14.35
N LEU A 292 -2.59 -15.68 -15.02
CA LEU A 292 -3.12 -14.66 -15.92
C LEU A 292 -4.54 -14.29 -15.48
N VAL A 293 -4.76 -13.02 -15.20
CA VAL A 293 -6.07 -12.45 -14.85
C VAL A 293 -6.53 -11.57 -16.01
N ARG A 294 -7.75 -11.77 -16.53
CA ARG A 294 -8.29 -10.98 -17.66
C ARG A 294 -9.54 -10.22 -17.21
N VAL A 295 -9.44 -8.90 -17.03
CA VAL A 295 -10.52 -8.04 -16.49
C VAL A 295 -11.12 -7.11 -17.54
N GLY A 296 -12.36 -6.67 -17.31
CA GLY A 296 -13.06 -5.73 -18.19
C GLY A 296 -13.65 -6.37 -19.45
N LYS A 297 -14.36 -5.58 -20.25
CA LYS A 297 -14.87 -6.01 -21.57
C LYS A 297 -14.19 -5.18 -22.65
N PRO A 298 -13.65 -5.78 -23.72
CA PRO A 298 -13.24 -5.00 -24.88
C PRO A 298 -14.46 -4.25 -25.41
N ARG A 299 -14.30 -2.96 -25.73
CA ARG A 299 -15.35 -2.21 -26.42
C ARG A 299 -15.62 -2.89 -27.75
N VAL A 300 -16.86 -3.32 -27.98
CA VAL A 300 -17.29 -3.85 -29.28
C VAL A 300 -17.19 -2.70 -30.28
N ARG A 301 -16.26 -2.79 -31.24
CA ARG A 301 -16.19 -1.84 -32.35
C ARG A 301 -17.52 -1.90 -33.10
N LYS A 302 -18.28 -0.81 -33.12
CA LYS A 302 -19.38 -0.64 -34.08
C LYS A 302 -18.72 -0.53 -35.46
N THR A 303 -18.71 -1.62 -36.21
CA THR A 303 -18.23 -1.66 -37.60
C THR A 303 -19.17 -0.84 -38.48
N THR A 304 -18.82 0.43 -38.70
CA THR A 304 -19.39 1.23 -39.81
C THR A 304 -18.35 1.62 -40.86
N ASP A 305 -17.08 1.26 -40.71
CA ASP A 305 -16.05 1.55 -41.72
C ASP A 305 -15.48 0.28 -42.37
N ASN A 306 -15.77 0.13 -43.67
CA ASN A 306 -15.35 -0.95 -44.55
C ASN A 306 -13.96 -0.67 -45.16
N SER A 307 -12.98 -0.27 -44.36
CA SER A 307 -11.59 -0.20 -44.82
C SER A 307 -10.65 -0.83 -43.80
N TRP A 308 -9.70 -1.63 -44.31
CA TRP A 308 -8.68 -2.41 -43.59
C TRP A 308 -9.10 -3.81 -43.11
N ARG A 309 -9.19 -4.74 -44.07
CA ARG A 309 -8.99 -6.18 -43.83
C ARG A 309 -7.48 -6.45 -43.74
N GLY A 310 -6.97 -6.53 -42.51
CA GLY A 310 -5.59 -6.88 -42.21
C GLY A 310 -5.47 -7.66 -40.91
N SER A 311 -5.33 -8.98 -41.04
CA SER A 311 -4.86 -10.01 -40.08
C SER A 311 -5.51 -10.14 -38.69
N HIS A 312 -6.17 -11.29 -38.54
CA HIS A 312 -6.80 -11.88 -37.36
C HIS A 312 -6.02 -11.79 -36.03
N ALA A 313 -6.54 -10.98 -35.11
CA ALA A 313 -6.64 -11.35 -33.69
C ALA A 313 -8.03 -10.88 -33.23
N SER A 314 -8.95 -11.82 -33.15
CA SER A 314 -10.36 -11.55 -32.96
C SER A 314 -10.60 -10.94 -31.57
N SER A 315 -11.48 -9.95 -31.53
CA SER A 315 -12.23 -9.53 -30.34
C SER A 315 -13.09 -10.67 -29.73
N LEU A 316 -13.00 -11.90 -30.24
CA LEU A 316 -13.80 -13.06 -29.84
C LEU A 316 -13.11 -13.93 -28.77
N ASP A 317 -11.80 -13.76 -28.54
CA ASP A 317 -11.04 -14.58 -27.58
C ASP A 317 -10.81 -13.92 -26.20
N PHE A 318 -11.33 -12.71 -25.97
CA PHE A 318 -11.23 -12.07 -24.66
C PHE A 318 -12.35 -12.59 -23.73
N VAL A 319 -12.05 -13.69 -23.03
CA VAL A 319 -12.91 -14.19 -21.94
C VAL A 319 -12.36 -13.69 -20.62
N GLN A 320 -13.21 -12.98 -19.86
CA GLN A 320 -12.86 -12.58 -18.50
C GLN A 320 -12.66 -13.81 -17.61
N GLY A 321 -11.70 -13.72 -16.69
CA GLY A 321 -11.50 -14.73 -15.65
C GLY A 321 -10.03 -14.92 -15.30
N VAL A 322 -9.78 -15.98 -14.53
CA VAL A 322 -8.45 -16.30 -13.99
C VAL A 322 -7.97 -17.63 -14.54
N LYS A 323 -6.84 -17.61 -15.24
CA LYS A 323 -6.08 -18.80 -15.63
C LYS A 323 -4.91 -18.95 -14.68
N SER A 324 -4.91 -19.99 -13.86
CA SER A 324 -3.85 -20.27 -12.89
C SER A 324 -3.47 -21.74 -12.88
N LYS A 325 -2.20 -22.03 -12.58
CA LYS A 325 -1.75 -23.39 -12.22
C LYS A 325 -2.26 -23.82 -10.83
N ARG A 326 -2.55 -22.86 -9.96
CA ARG A 326 -3.10 -23.07 -8.62
C ARG A 326 -4.58 -23.42 -8.70
N LYS A 327 -5.00 -24.42 -7.92
CA LYS A 327 -6.41 -24.73 -7.70
C LYS A 327 -6.85 -24.08 -6.40
N SER A 328 -7.91 -23.29 -6.46
CA SER A 328 -8.45 -22.65 -5.26
C SER A 328 -8.90 -23.70 -4.23
N VAL A 329 -8.52 -23.50 -2.98
CA VAL A 329 -8.88 -24.35 -1.84
C VAL A 329 -9.90 -23.70 -0.90
N ILE A 330 -10.09 -22.39 -0.97
CA ILE A 330 -11.04 -21.66 -0.13
C ILE A 330 -12.46 -21.77 -0.70
N ALA A 331 -13.42 -22.07 0.17
CA ALA A 331 -14.81 -22.17 -0.24
C ALA A 331 -15.38 -20.77 -0.52
N LYS A 332 -16.07 -20.64 -1.65
CA LYS A 332 -16.75 -19.40 -2.01
C LYS A 332 -17.96 -19.21 -1.12
N ASP A 333 -18.19 -17.99 -0.67
CA ASP A 333 -19.40 -17.66 0.09
C ASP A 333 -20.57 -17.47 -0.88
N LYS A 334 -21.55 -18.37 -0.77
CA LYS A 334 -22.75 -18.35 -1.64
C LYS A 334 -23.71 -17.23 -1.27
N ALA A 335 -23.72 -16.78 -0.01
CA ALA A 335 -24.62 -15.72 0.46
C ALA A 335 -24.21 -14.37 -0.13
N ILE A 336 -22.91 -14.02 -0.09
CA ILE A 336 -22.43 -12.79 -0.72
C ILE A 336 -22.62 -12.82 -2.24
N LEU A 337 -22.34 -13.96 -2.90
CA LEU A 337 -22.57 -14.10 -4.34
C LEU A 337 -24.04 -13.90 -4.72
N LYS A 338 -24.97 -14.47 -3.93
CA LYS A 338 -26.41 -14.29 -4.13
C LYS A 338 -26.81 -12.83 -3.91
N ARG A 339 -26.35 -12.19 -2.83
CA ARG A 339 -26.62 -10.78 -2.53
C ARG A 339 -26.15 -9.85 -3.65
N LEU A 340 -24.94 -10.06 -4.18
CA LEU A 340 -24.40 -9.26 -5.27
C LEU A 340 -25.16 -9.50 -6.58
N ALA A 341 -25.55 -10.74 -6.89
CA ALA A 341 -26.36 -11.05 -8.06
C ALA A 341 -27.76 -10.41 -7.99
N GLU A 342 -28.39 -10.41 -6.82
CA GLU A 342 -29.67 -9.73 -6.57
C GLU A 342 -29.52 -8.21 -6.71
N ALA A 343 -28.44 -7.62 -6.20
CA ALA A 343 -28.18 -6.20 -6.35
C ALA A 343 -27.99 -5.79 -7.82
N VAL A 344 -27.27 -6.61 -8.59
CA VAL A 344 -27.14 -6.46 -10.05
C VAL A 344 -28.50 -6.47 -10.74
N ALA A 345 -29.36 -7.44 -10.39
CA ALA A 345 -30.67 -7.56 -11.01
C ALA A 345 -31.59 -6.38 -10.67
N ARG A 346 -31.46 -5.82 -9.47
CA ARG A 346 -32.25 -4.66 -9.01
C ARG A 346 -31.69 -3.31 -9.44
N GLY A 347 -30.40 -3.24 -9.81
CA GLY A 347 -29.71 -1.96 -10.02
C GLY A 347 -29.50 -1.16 -8.73
N TYR A 348 -29.58 -1.80 -7.56
CA TYR A 348 -29.48 -1.18 -6.24
C TYR A 348 -28.91 -2.17 -5.22
N PRO A 349 -28.08 -1.75 -4.24
CA PRO A 349 -27.57 -0.39 -3.99
C PRO A 349 -26.59 0.11 -5.07
N PRO A 350 -26.23 1.41 -5.06
CA PRO A 350 -25.23 1.96 -5.97
C PRO A 350 -23.90 1.21 -5.92
N ASP A 351 -23.16 1.24 -7.04
CA ASP A 351 -21.90 0.51 -7.20
C ASP A 351 -20.88 0.82 -6.10
N TYR A 352 -20.79 2.07 -5.59
CA TYR A 352 -19.86 2.42 -4.52
C TYR A 352 -20.14 1.66 -3.20
N LEU A 353 -21.40 1.32 -2.92
CA LEU A 353 -21.74 0.46 -1.77
C LEU A 353 -21.39 -0.99 -2.03
N LEU A 354 -21.63 -1.49 -3.25
CA LEU A 354 -21.25 -2.86 -3.63
C LEU A 354 -19.73 -3.05 -3.57
N ASN A 355 -18.99 -2.03 -3.99
CA ASN A 355 -17.56 -1.90 -3.84
C ASN A 355 -17.12 -2.02 -2.37
N ASN A 356 -17.75 -1.24 -1.49
CA ASN A 356 -17.42 -1.26 -0.07
C ASN A 356 -17.78 -2.60 0.60
N ILE A 357 -18.94 -3.17 0.28
CA ILE A 357 -19.38 -4.50 0.77
C ILE A 357 -18.37 -5.58 0.38
N LEU A 358 -17.89 -5.56 -0.87
CA LEU A 358 -16.94 -6.56 -1.37
C LEU A 358 -15.56 -6.40 -0.72
N ARG A 359 -15.07 -5.16 -0.58
CA ARG A 359 -13.83 -4.86 0.14
C ARG A 359 -13.89 -5.31 1.59
N ARG A 360 -14.95 -4.93 2.31
CA ARG A 360 -15.20 -5.35 3.70
C ARG A 360 -15.18 -6.88 3.82
N TYR A 361 -15.83 -7.59 2.90
CA TYR A 361 -15.82 -9.06 2.91
C TYR A 361 -14.42 -9.65 2.83
N PHE A 362 -13.57 -9.15 1.94
CA PHE A 362 -12.20 -9.66 1.80
C PHE A 362 -11.27 -9.23 2.94
N VAL A 363 -11.51 -8.06 3.55
CA VAL A 363 -10.89 -7.67 4.82
C VAL A 363 -11.26 -8.69 5.90
N ASP A 364 -12.55 -8.96 6.11
CA ASP A 364 -13.01 -9.91 7.13
C ASP A 364 -12.48 -11.34 6.88
N LEU A 365 -12.39 -11.76 5.62
CA LEU A 365 -11.80 -13.05 5.24
C LEU A 365 -10.32 -13.11 5.63
N THR A 366 -9.57 -12.05 5.37
CA THR A 366 -8.15 -11.96 5.69
C THR A 366 -7.92 -11.87 7.21
N GLU A 367 -8.73 -11.08 7.93
CA GLU A 367 -8.67 -11.02 9.38
C GLU A 367 -8.92 -12.39 10.01
N LYS A 368 -9.94 -13.12 9.54
CA LYS A 368 -10.20 -14.51 9.95
C LYS A 368 -9.02 -15.43 9.62
N PHE A 369 -8.40 -15.29 8.46
CA PHE A 369 -7.19 -16.04 8.11
C PHE A 369 -6.04 -15.75 9.10
N LEU A 370 -5.90 -14.50 9.57
CA LEU A 370 -4.86 -14.10 10.51
C LEU A 370 -5.14 -14.51 11.96
N VAL A 371 -6.37 -14.89 12.34
CA VAL A 371 -6.71 -15.22 13.74
C VAL A 371 -5.78 -16.26 14.37
N PRO A 372 -5.48 -17.43 13.74
CA PRO A 372 -4.56 -18.39 14.33
C PRO A 372 -3.14 -17.85 14.48
N LEU A 373 -2.67 -17.04 13.52
CA LEU A 373 -1.35 -16.41 13.57
C LEU A 373 -1.27 -15.40 14.70
N ASN A 374 -2.27 -14.54 14.86
CA ASN A 374 -2.36 -13.57 15.94
C ASN A 374 -2.42 -14.26 17.31
N ARG A 375 -3.20 -15.34 17.44
CA ARG A 375 -3.29 -16.14 18.66
C ARG A 375 -1.92 -16.65 19.10
N TYR A 376 -1.19 -17.29 18.19
CA TYR A 376 0.16 -17.79 18.47
C TYR A 376 1.15 -16.64 18.72
N PHE A 377 1.13 -15.59 17.89
CA PHE A 377 2.01 -14.43 18.05
C PHE A 377 1.86 -13.77 19.42
N SER A 378 0.63 -13.69 19.95
CA SER A 378 0.36 -13.14 21.28
C SER A 378 1.08 -13.91 22.39
N THR A 379 1.34 -15.21 22.22
CA THR A 379 2.10 -16.02 23.18
C THR A 379 3.61 -15.71 23.19
N LEU A 380 4.10 -15.01 22.16
CA LEU A 380 5.49 -14.57 22.04
C LEU A 380 5.74 -13.25 22.78
N ILE A 381 4.67 -12.51 23.13
CA ILE A 381 4.72 -11.22 23.80
C ILE A 381 4.90 -11.44 25.32
N PRO A 382 5.92 -10.85 25.96
CA PRO A 382 6.05 -10.89 27.41
C PRO A 382 4.88 -10.18 28.12
N PHE A 383 4.25 -10.85 29.09
CA PHE A 383 3.08 -10.31 29.81
C PHE A 383 3.43 -9.52 31.07
N HIS A 384 4.50 -9.90 31.78
CA HIS A 384 4.86 -9.29 33.07
C HIS A 384 6.12 -8.44 32.94
N ILE A 385 5.95 -7.12 32.91
CA ILE A 385 7.03 -6.14 32.99
C ILE A 385 6.97 -5.52 34.38
N THR A 386 8.04 -5.67 35.16
CA THR A 386 8.13 -5.13 36.53
C THR A 386 9.47 -4.41 36.72
N LEU A 387 9.61 -3.63 37.80
CA LEU A 387 10.89 -2.99 38.14
C LEU A 387 12.03 -4.03 38.30
N SER A 388 11.70 -5.24 38.77
CA SER A 388 12.64 -6.36 38.97
C SER A 388 13.02 -7.11 37.69
N SER A 389 12.46 -6.76 36.51
CA SER A 389 12.78 -7.45 35.26
C SER A 389 14.25 -7.15 34.87
N SER A 390 15.13 -8.13 35.10
CA SER A 390 16.60 -8.04 34.96
C SER A 390 17.11 -7.98 33.51
N GLN A 391 16.24 -7.83 32.53
CA GLN A 391 16.62 -7.73 31.12
C GLN A 391 16.34 -6.31 30.63
N GLU A 392 17.31 -5.78 29.87
CA GLU A 392 17.13 -4.78 28.81
C GLU A 392 15.76 -4.92 28.12
N PRO A 393 15.19 -3.84 27.54
CA PRO A 393 13.76 -3.74 27.23
C PRO A 393 13.16 -5.04 26.70
N PRO A 394 12.04 -5.51 27.27
CA PRO A 394 11.54 -6.87 27.10
C PRO A 394 11.41 -7.24 25.61
N GLN A 395 12.13 -8.28 25.21
CA GLN A 395 12.16 -8.74 23.83
C GLN A 395 11.08 -9.78 23.55
N LEU A 396 10.60 -9.80 22.31
CA LEU A 396 9.69 -10.82 21.81
C LEU A 396 10.40 -12.16 21.68
N LYS A 397 9.71 -13.25 22.00
CA LYS A 397 10.19 -14.59 21.67
C LYS A 397 10.17 -14.78 20.14
N PRO A 398 11.14 -15.53 19.56
CA PRO A 398 11.15 -15.77 18.13
C PRO A 398 9.96 -16.64 17.69
N PHE A 399 9.39 -16.32 16.53
CA PHE A 399 8.32 -17.11 15.92
C PHE A 399 8.84 -18.47 15.46
N LYS A 400 8.21 -19.56 15.91
CA LYS A 400 8.58 -20.93 15.50
C LYS A 400 7.46 -21.59 14.70
N THR A 401 7.78 -21.98 13.46
CA THR A 401 6.84 -22.61 12.52
C THR A 401 6.18 -23.86 13.10
N ASP A 402 6.95 -24.78 13.69
CA ASP A 402 6.39 -26.04 14.20
C ASP A 402 5.45 -25.83 15.39
N SER A 403 5.79 -24.90 16.28
CA SER A 403 4.94 -24.53 17.42
C SER A 403 3.65 -23.87 16.95
N PHE A 404 3.72 -23.00 15.95
CA PHE A 404 2.52 -22.43 15.32
C PHE A 404 1.64 -23.50 14.69
N LEU A 405 2.20 -24.42 13.90
CA LEU A 405 1.44 -25.46 13.22
C LEU A 405 0.75 -26.41 14.21
N LYS A 406 1.38 -26.71 15.35
CA LYS A 406 0.74 -27.45 16.46
C LYS A 406 -0.46 -26.68 17.04
N SER A 407 -0.29 -25.39 17.34
CA SER A 407 -1.38 -24.53 17.82
C SER A 407 -2.53 -24.44 16.81
N LEU A 408 -2.21 -24.38 15.51
CA LEU A 408 -3.19 -24.37 14.43
C LEU A 408 -3.95 -25.71 14.32
N GLN A 409 -3.26 -26.84 14.52
CA GLN A 409 -3.89 -28.16 14.53
C GLN A 409 -4.84 -28.33 15.73
N GLU A 410 -4.49 -27.79 16.90
CA GLU A 410 -5.32 -27.84 18.11
C GLU A 410 -6.60 -26.99 18.01
N HIS A 411 -6.50 -25.78 17.46
CA HIS A 411 -7.59 -24.79 17.49
C HIS A 411 -8.30 -24.58 16.14
N GLY A 412 -7.73 -25.12 15.05
CA GLY A 412 -8.26 -25.00 13.70
C GLY A 412 -8.18 -23.60 13.05
N PRO A 413 -8.41 -23.52 11.73
CA PRO A 413 -8.53 -22.27 10.99
C PRO A 413 -9.88 -21.59 11.23
N GLN A 414 -9.98 -20.28 10.97
CA GLN A 414 -11.23 -19.51 11.07
C GLN A 414 -11.83 -19.14 9.71
N ILE A 415 -11.32 -19.74 8.63
CA ILE A 415 -11.80 -19.53 7.25
C ILE A 415 -12.30 -20.84 6.64
N PRO A 416 -13.27 -20.77 5.71
CA PRO A 416 -13.89 -21.96 5.15
C PRO A 416 -13.03 -22.58 4.03
N PHE A 417 -12.62 -23.83 4.22
CA PHE A 417 -11.96 -24.63 3.17
C PHE A 417 -12.99 -25.45 2.38
N LYS A 418 -12.69 -25.75 1.11
CA LYS A 418 -13.51 -26.63 0.28
C LYS A 418 -13.45 -28.06 0.81
N THR A 419 -14.56 -28.56 1.33
CA THR A 419 -14.72 -29.98 1.64
C THR A 419 -15.05 -30.73 0.36
N LYS A 420 -14.20 -31.69 -0.05
CA LYS A 420 -14.58 -32.63 -1.12
C LYS A 420 -15.45 -33.74 -0.55
N LYS A 421 -16.47 -34.16 -1.29
CA LYS A 421 -17.48 -35.16 -0.87
C LYS A 421 -16.92 -36.53 -0.44
N PHE A 422 -15.60 -36.77 -0.59
CA PHE A 422 -14.92 -38.04 -0.29
C PHE A 422 -13.51 -37.88 0.31
N GLN A 423 -13.15 -36.74 0.91
CA GLN A 423 -11.85 -36.56 1.56
C GLN A 423 -12.00 -36.21 3.05
N THR A 424 -11.32 -36.98 3.89
CA THR A 424 -11.20 -36.80 5.35
C THR A 424 -10.14 -35.76 5.76
N ASN A 425 -9.29 -35.31 4.83
CA ASN A 425 -8.06 -34.55 5.15
C ASN A 425 -8.21 -33.01 5.00
N THR A 426 -9.28 -32.42 5.55
CA THR A 426 -9.38 -30.95 5.67
C THR A 426 -8.21 -30.39 6.47
N THR A 427 -7.73 -31.14 7.47
CA THR A 427 -6.55 -30.82 8.29
C THR A 427 -5.29 -30.62 7.50
N GLU A 428 -4.91 -31.60 6.67
CA GLU A 428 -3.73 -31.51 5.82
C GLU A 428 -3.81 -30.31 4.85
N THR A 429 -5.01 -30.05 4.32
CA THR A 429 -5.24 -28.96 3.37
C THR A 429 -4.97 -27.60 4.00
N TYR A 430 -5.53 -27.31 5.18
CA TYR A 430 -5.28 -26.03 5.83
C TYR A 430 -3.84 -25.94 6.37
N LEU A 431 -3.26 -27.02 6.91
CA LEU A 431 -1.88 -27.00 7.38
C LEU A 431 -0.90 -26.68 6.25
N ASN A 432 -1.10 -27.28 5.07
CA ASN A 432 -0.32 -26.97 3.88
C ASN A 432 -0.52 -25.51 3.43
N PHE A 433 -1.77 -25.02 3.43
CA PHE A 433 -2.09 -23.65 3.07
C PHE A 433 -1.34 -22.62 3.94
N TYR A 434 -1.37 -22.78 5.27
CA TYR A 434 -0.62 -21.91 6.17
C TYR A 434 0.89 -22.11 6.02
N THR A 435 1.37 -23.34 5.81
CA THR A 435 2.80 -23.62 5.57
C THR A 435 3.33 -22.89 4.32
N GLN A 436 2.52 -22.79 3.26
CA GLN A 436 2.87 -21.99 2.09
C GLN A 436 2.95 -20.49 2.42
N PHE A 437 2.01 -19.98 3.23
CA PHE A 437 2.01 -18.58 3.64
C PHE A 437 3.25 -18.24 4.46
N LEU A 438 3.63 -19.09 5.42
CA LEU A 438 4.83 -18.90 6.25
C LEU A 438 6.14 -18.85 5.44
N LYS A 439 6.12 -19.29 4.18
CA LYS A 439 7.27 -19.26 3.26
C LYS A 439 7.27 -18.08 2.30
N CYS A 440 6.16 -17.33 2.19
CA CYS A 440 6.05 -16.23 1.22
C CYS A 440 6.49 -14.88 1.83
N GLY A 441 6.78 -13.91 0.96
CA GLY A 441 7.23 -12.58 1.39
C GLY A 441 6.17 -11.77 2.14
N ASN A 442 4.87 -12.02 1.89
CA ASN A 442 3.79 -11.36 2.62
C ASN A 442 3.81 -11.72 4.11
N PHE A 443 4.12 -12.98 4.46
CA PHE A 443 4.29 -13.37 5.86
C PHE A 443 5.48 -12.67 6.50
N ALA A 444 6.62 -12.58 5.80
CA ALA A 444 7.79 -11.86 6.32
C ALA A 444 7.47 -10.38 6.59
N THR A 445 6.73 -9.75 5.68
CA THR A 445 6.29 -8.34 5.81
C THR A 445 5.32 -8.17 6.98
N TRP A 446 4.30 -9.03 7.05
CA TRP A 446 3.34 -9.05 8.16
C TRP A 446 4.04 -9.29 9.51
N LEU A 447 4.95 -10.26 9.60
CA LEU A 447 5.66 -10.60 10.83
C LEU A 447 6.55 -9.44 11.27
N ARG A 448 7.29 -8.82 10.35
CA ARG A 448 8.11 -7.63 10.63
C ARG A 448 7.25 -6.52 11.22
N GLN A 449 6.13 -6.20 10.57
CA GLN A 449 5.23 -5.16 11.04
C GLN A 449 4.67 -5.48 12.44
N ARG A 450 4.19 -6.72 12.67
CA ARG A 450 3.65 -7.14 13.97
C ARG A 450 4.70 -7.12 15.07
N THR A 451 5.94 -7.52 14.76
CA THR A 451 7.09 -7.41 15.66
C THR A 451 7.36 -5.96 16.04
N ILE A 452 7.41 -5.04 15.06
CA ILE A 452 7.60 -3.61 15.31
C ILE A 452 6.49 -3.02 16.18
N GLU A 453 5.23 -3.32 15.86
CA GLU A 453 4.07 -2.87 16.64
C GLU A 453 4.12 -3.37 18.08
N ALA A 454 4.40 -4.67 18.27
CA ALA A 454 4.47 -5.28 19.59
C ALA A 454 5.69 -4.81 20.39
N GLN A 455 6.85 -4.62 19.76
CA GLN A 455 8.03 -4.03 20.42
C GLN A 455 7.77 -2.59 20.85
N ASN A 456 7.13 -1.78 20.00
CA ASN A 456 6.77 -0.41 20.35
C ASN A 456 5.78 -0.36 21.52
N GLU A 457 4.81 -1.28 21.56
CA GLU A 457 3.86 -1.37 22.66
C GLU A 457 4.51 -1.86 23.97
N LEU A 458 5.38 -2.87 23.90
CA LEU A 458 6.20 -3.33 25.03
C LEU A 458 7.08 -2.22 25.57
N ARG A 459 7.70 -1.44 24.67
CA ARG A 459 8.53 -0.29 25.01
C ARG A 459 7.75 0.77 25.78
N LYS A 460 6.55 1.12 25.33
CA LYS A 460 5.66 2.06 26.02
C LYS A 460 5.31 1.59 27.42
N ARG A 461 4.94 0.31 27.58
CA ARG A 461 4.61 -0.27 28.89
C ARG A 461 5.82 -0.29 29.82
N TYR A 462 6.99 -0.64 29.30
CA TYR A 462 8.25 -0.59 30.05
C TYR A 462 8.56 0.83 30.56
N LEU A 463 8.47 1.84 29.68
CA LEU A 463 8.65 3.24 30.07
C LEU A 463 7.62 3.68 31.12
N GLN A 464 6.38 3.23 31.01
CA GLN A 464 5.35 3.52 31.99
C GLN A 464 5.69 2.92 33.36
N VAL A 465 6.13 1.65 33.42
CA VAL A 465 6.57 0.99 34.66
C VAL A 465 7.75 1.73 35.29
N LEU A 466 8.73 2.20 34.51
CA LEU A 466 9.84 2.99 35.03
C LEU A 466 9.39 4.37 35.55
N CYS A 467 8.45 5.02 34.87
CA CYS A 467 7.98 6.35 35.26
C CYS A 467 7.06 6.32 36.49
N GLU A 468 6.19 5.33 36.58
CA GLU A 468 5.05 5.29 37.52
C GLU A 468 5.20 4.20 38.59
N GLY A 469 6.21 3.35 38.49
CA GLY A 469 6.51 2.34 39.49
C GLY A 469 6.83 2.97 40.85
N ASP A 470 6.32 2.35 41.91
CA ASP A 470 6.64 2.73 43.29
C ASP A 470 8.04 2.22 43.66
N VAL A 471 9.04 2.98 43.24
CA VAL A 471 10.45 2.67 43.48
C VAL A 471 10.76 2.67 44.97
N LYS A 472 10.15 3.56 45.78
CA LYS A 472 10.42 3.65 47.22
C LYS A 472 10.07 2.35 47.94
N THR A 473 8.88 1.81 47.67
CA THR A 473 8.46 0.53 48.24
C THR A 473 9.26 -0.62 47.65
N TRP A 474 9.57 -0.58 46.34
CA TRP A 474 10.35 -1.63 45.67
C TRP A 474 11.77 -1.76 46.24
N MET A 475 12.41 -0.65 46.65
CA MET A 475 13.76 -0.63 47.20
C MET A 475 13.90 -1.34 48.55
N VAL A 476 12.80 -1.49 49.31
CA VAL A 476 12.84 -2.08 50.64
C VAL A 476 13.21 -3.56 50.55
N GLY A 477 14.34 -3.93 51.15
CA GLY A 477 14.84 -5.32 51.15
C GLY A 477 15.54 -5.76 49.86
N LYS A 478 15.87 -4.82 48.96
CA LYS A 478 16.62 -5.08 47.72
C LYS A 478 18.13 -4.92 47.89
N HIS A 479 18.89 -5.73 47.16
CA HIS A 479 20.35 -5.69 47.19
C HIS A 479 20.88 -4.47 46.40
N GLU A 480 22.02 -3.92 46.80
CA GLU A 480 22.62 -2.73 46.15
C GLU A 480 22.81 -2.90 44.64
N MET A 481 23.25 -4.09 44.21
CA MET A 481 23.36 -4.47 42.79
C MET A 481 22.05 -4.31 42.01
N GLU A 482 20.90 -4.63 42.61
CA GLU A 482 19.59 -4.46 41.96
C GLU A 482 19.22 -2.96 41.84
N LEU A 483 19.59 -2.15 42.83
CA LEU A 483 19.39 -0.70 42.79
C LEU A 483 20.25 -0.06 41.70
N VAL A 484 21.52 -0.46 41.60
CA VAL A 484 22.44 0.00 40.56
C VAL A 484 21.95 -0.41 39.17
N ASP A 485 21.48 -1.65 39.00
CA ASP A 485 20.89 -2.12 37.73
C ASP A 485 19.70 -1.25 37.30
N LEU A 486 18.75 -1.00 38.21
CA LEU A 486 17.60 -0.14 37.90
C LEU A 486 18.04 1.29 37.58
N LEU A 487 19.03 1.83 38.30
CA LEU A 487 19.57 3.16 38.04
C LEU A 487 20.23 3.26 36.66
N VAL A 488 21.01 2.25 36.27
CA VAL A 488 21.64 2.18 34.94
C VAL A 488 20.58 2.17 33.85
N ARG A 489 19.55 1.33 33.99
CA ARG A 489 18.42 1.29 33.05
C ARG A 489 17.73 2.66 32.91
N VAL A 490 17.40 3.33 34.01
CA VAL A 490 16.80 4.68 33.99
C VAL A 490 17.74 5.71 33.34
N LYS A 491 19.04 5.64 33.64
CA LYS A 491 20.03 6.55 33.04
C LYS A 491 20.20 6.32 31.54
N ASP A 492 20.17 5.07 31.07
CA ASP A 492 20.28 4.76 29.64
C ASP A 492 19.06 5.25 28.85
N GLU A 493 17.86 5.18 29.43
CA GLU A 493 16.66 5.84 28.87
C GLU A 493 16.82 7.36 28.73
N LEU A 494 17.44 8.00 29.71
CA LEU A 494 17.72 9.43 29.66
C LEU A 494 18.79 9.77 28.60
N LYS A 495 19.79 8.90 28.38
CA LYS A 495 20.84 9.10 27.35
C LYS A 495 20.31 8.96 25.92
N LEU A 496 19.49 7.94 25.64
CA LEU A 496 18.85 7.74 24.33
C LEU A 496 18.08 8.99 23.87
N SER A 497 17.59 9.80 24.81
CA SER A 497 16.89 11.05 24.52
C SER A 497 17.78 12.28 24.22
N LYS A 498 19.09 12.24 24.55
CA LYS A 498 20.05 13.34 24.32
C LYS A 498 20.71 13.27 22.93
N GLN A 499 20.87 12.06 22.36
CA GLN A 499 21.52 11.88 21.06
C GLN A 499 20.73 12.48 19.89
N ASP A 500 19.39 12.43 19.90
CA ASP A 500 18.59 12.98 18.79
C ASP A 500 18.40 14.51 18.86
N SER A 501 18.54 15.15 20.03
CA SER A 501 18.48 16.63 20.13
C SER A 501 19.68 17.36 19.51
N LEU A 502 20.78 16.64 19.23
CA LEU A 502 21.99 17.19 18.60
C LEU A 502 22.05 16.90 17.08
N THR A 503 21.37 15.85 16.61
CA THR A 503 21.34 15.46 15.18
C THR A 503 20.26 16.16 14.35
N ASP A 504 19.33 16.88 14.96
CA ASP A 504 18.34 17.71 14.24
C ASP A 504 18.96 18.89 13.46
N SER A 505 20.26 19.18 13.65
CA SER A 505 20.94 20.31 12.98
C SER A 505 21.86 19.90 11.83
N GLN A 506 22.43 18.68 11.79
CA GLN A 506 23.44 18.32 10.78
C GLN A 506 23.56 16.79 10.56
N SER A 507 22.66 16.15 9.81
CA SER A 507 22.94 14.98 8.94
C SER A 507 21.65 14.32 8.42
N LEU A 508 21.18 14.73 7.23
CA LEU A 508 20.11 14.04 6.48
C LEU A 508 20.64 13.11 5.37
N VAL A 509 21.94 12.80 5.39
CA VAL A 509 22.59 12.00 4.35
C VAL A 509 23.28 10.82 5.04
N ASN A 510 22.87 9.60 4.70
CA ASN A 510 23.34 8.30 5.20
C ASN A 510 22.67 7.76 6.47
N ARG A 511 21.38 7.42 6.39
CA ARG A 511 20.82 6.33 7.22
C ARG A 511 20.48 5.15 6.31
N GLU A 512 21.27 4.09 6.39
CA GLU A 512 20.92 2.76 5.88
C GLU A 512 19.68 2.23 6.64
N CYS A 513 18.86 1.43 5.95
CA CYS A 513 17.48 1.04 6.25
C CYS A 513 17.22 0.17 7.52
N ASP A 514 18.04 0.23 8.56
CA ASP A 514 17.95 -0.69 9.71
C ASP A 514 17.51 -0.06 11.05
N HIS A 515 17.29 1.25 11.13
CA HIS A 515 16.77 1.86 12.36
C HIS A 515 15.26 2.16 12.31
N VAL A 516 14.47 1.19 12.78
CA VAL A 516 13.08 1.44 13.20
C VAL A 516 13.13 2.35 14.43
N SER A 517 12.52 3.53 14.34
CA SER A 517 12.41 4.47 15.46
C SER A 517 11.50 3.89 16.55
N LEU A 518 12.11 3.23 17.54
CA LEU A 518 11.45 2.79 18.76
C LEU A 518 10.87 3.99 19.52
N SER A 519 9.80 3.78 20.30
CA SER A 519 9.23 4.88 21.09
C SER A 519 10.24 5.47 22.10
N ILE A 520 10.40 6.80 22.04
CA ILE A 520 11.32 7.59 22.88
C ILE A 520 10.54 8.23 24.04
N PRO A 521 11.15 8.41 25.23
CA PRO A 521 10.51 9.11 26.34
C PRO A 521 10.10 10.55 25.98
N THR A 522 8.84 10.89 26.23
CA THR A 522 8.31 12.26 26.11
C THR A 522 8.96 13.20 27.14
N PRO A 523 8.92 14.54 26.94
CA PRO A 523 9.45 15.50 27.92
C PRO A 523 8.95 15.27 29.35
N LYS A 524 7.65 15.00 29.51
CA LYS A 524 7.02 14.69 30.80
C LYS A 524 7.52 13.36 31.39
N GLN A 525 7.72 12.34 30.56
CA GLN A 525 8.30 11.08 31.01
C GLN A 525 9.76 11.27 31.45
N ARG A 526 10.54 12.12 30.77
CA ARG A 526 11.93 12.42 31.17
C ARG A 526 12.00 13.05 32.56
N GLU A 527 11.11 13.98 32.89
CA GLU A 527 11.03 14.55 34.24
C GLU A 527 10.72 13.48 35.30
N LYS A 528 9.75 12.60 35.02
CA LYS A 528 9.44 11.47 35.90
C LYS A 528 10.64 10.53 36.07
N LEU A 529 11.33 10.17 34.99
CA LEU A 529 12.51 9.30 35.03
C LEU A 529 13.66 9.93 35.83
N LYS A 530 13.89 11.24 35.71
CA LYS A 530 14.87 11.96 36.55
C LYS A 530 14.51 11.87 38.04
N ALA A 531 13.26 12.13 38.39
CA ALA A 531 12.79 12.02 39.78
C ALA A 531 12.95 10.59 40.33
N GLN A 532 12.68 9.57 39.51
CA GLN A 532 12.90 8.17 39.90
C GLN A 532 14.40 7.86 40.09
N ALA A 533 15.28 8.37 39.23
CA ALA A 533 16.73 8.21 39.39
C ALA A 533 17.23 8.82 40.71
N ASP A 534 16.75 10.02 41.07
CA ASP A 534 17.12 10.69 42.32
C ASP A 534 16.68 9.89 43.55
N ILE A 535 15.48 9.28 43.50
CA ILE A 535 14.98 8.38 44.54
C ILE A 535 15.89 7.15 44.67
N ILE A 536 16.29 6.51 43.56
CA ILE A 536 17.17 5.34 43.60
C ILE A 536 18.54 5.70 44.20
N ILE A 537 19.12 6.83 43.77
CA ILE A 537 20.39 7.35 44.30
C ILE A 537 20.29 7.63 45.81
N SER A 538 19.11 8.04 46.29
CA SER A 538 18.87 8.24 47.72
C SER A 538 18.85 6.95 48.55
N GLY A 539 18.70 5.76 47.96
CA GLY A 539 18.82 4.50 48.71
C GLY A 539 20.15 3.78 48.56
N LEU A 540 21.09 4.31 47.77
CA LEU A 540 22.43 3.74 47.65
C LEU A 540 23.34 4.13 48.85
N PRO A 541 24.31 3.27 49.23
CA PRO A 541 25.34 3.61 50.20
C PRO A 541 26.12 4.88 49.81
N ARG A 542 26.70 5.55 50.80
CA ARG A 542 27.36 6.86 50.63
C ARG A 542 28.45 6.84 49.56
N ASP A 543 29.29 5.80 49.55
CA ASP A 543 30.41 5.65 48.62
C ASP A 543 29.95 5.56 47.16
N LEU A 544 28.83 4.87 46.91
CA LEU A 544 28.21 4.77 45.58
C LEU A 544 27.40 6.02 45.21
N ARG A 545 26.77 6.68 46.19
CA ARG A 545 26.05 7.93 45.97
C ARG A 545 26.99 9.04 45.48
N GLU A 546 28.19 9.12 46.04
CA GLU A 546 29.20 10.12 45.66
C GLU A 546 29.74 9.88 44.23
N SER A 547 29.91 8.62 43.81
CA SER A 547 30.36 8.29 42.44
C SER A 547 29.32 8.62 41.35
N PHE A 548 28.04 8.36 41.62
CA PHE A 548 26.95 8.60 40.66
C PHE A 548 26.43 10.05 40.64
N THR A 549 26.66 10.83 41.70
CA THR A 549 26.38 12.28 41.73
C THR A 549 27.50 13.08 41.09
N ALA A 550 28.77 12.67 41.24
CA ALA A 550 29.91 13.28 40.56
C ALA A 550 29.82 13.16 39.02
N THR A 551 29.19 12.11 38.49
CA THR A 551 28.94 11.95 37.04
C THR A 551 27.71 12.70 36.51
N ALA A 552 26.89 13.32 37.37
CA ALA A 552 25.65 14.01 36.97
C ALA A 552 25.86 15.48 36.53
N GLY A 553 27.11 15.97 36.56
CA GLY A 553 27.50 17.34 36.20
C GLY A 553 27.78 17.61 34.72
N ILE A 554 27.36 16.76 33.77
CA ILE A 554 27.56 16.96 32.30
C ILE A 554 26.27 16.76 31.49
#